data_AF-A0A832VJB1-F1
#
_entry.id   AF-A0A832VJB1-F1
#
_cell.length_a   1.000
_cell.length_b   1.000
_cell.length_c   1.000
_cell.angle_alpha   90.00
_cell.angle_beta   90.00
_cell.angle_gamma   90.00
#
_symmetry.space_group_name_H-M   'P 1'
#
loop_
_entity.id
_entity.type
_entity.pdbx_description
1 polymer ?
#
loop_
_entity_poly.entity_id
_entity_poly.type
_entity_poly.pdbx_seq_one_letter_code
_entity_poly.pdbx_strand_id
1 'polypeptide(L)'
;MIFWTSLFLILGATVFHYSRAQPFPEKSGKFAFLLIVTGLLMIISISAPRPTGELVAPMVATIIGGIAVIIGTIHMSILRDDVIIAPFGGFLLCIGAINLLSSRWVEAGQFEQIGSFAFASILVMLEIYLAFKGLVVGIQGISWSKSGLRQIHRGILLGDSGAITHFEKSWDMENQWINAMSHSALSLIYRHLNDDGMEKKHTIELEKLGGWQSVDESWIKTIENALEIL
;
A
#
# COMPACT_ATOMS: atom_id res chain seq x y z
N MET A 1 -8.53 24.92 12.44
CA MET A 1 -9.40 24.01 11.66
C MET A 1 -9.03 23.93 10.18
N ILE A 2 -8.88 25.05 9.45
CA ILE A 2 -8.53 25.05 8.02
C ILE A 2 -7.30 24.18 7.70
N PHE A 3 -6.21 24.30 8.47
CA PHE A 3 -5.01 23.47 8.31
C PHE A 3 -5.34 21.96 8.31
N TRP A 4 -6.09 21.48 9.30
CA TRP A 4 -6.46 20.07 9.43
C TRP A 4 -7.35 19.61 8.28
N THR A 5 -8.33 20.43 7.91
CA THR A 5 -9.18 20.15 6.74
C THR A 5 -8.34 19.98 5.48
N SER A 6 -7.43 20.92 5.19
CA SER A 6 -6.54 20.84 4.04
C SER A 6 -5.64 19.60 4.11
N LEU A 7 -5.08 19.30 5.29
CA LEU A 7 -4.24 18.12 5.51
C LEU A 7 -4.98 16.82 5.16
N PHE A 8 -6.19 16.61 5.69
CA PHE A 8 -6.98 15.41 5.42
C PHE A 8 -7.37 15.27 3.94
N LEU A 9 -7.77 16.37 3.29
CA LEU A 9 -8.15 16.35 1.88
C LEU A 9 -6.97 16.10 0.96
N ILE A 10 -5.85 16.80 1.18
CA ILE A 10 -4.63 16.64 0.37
C ILE A 10 -4.06 15.24 0.56
N LEU A 11 -3.95 14.77 1.82
CA LEU A 11 -3.42 13.43 2.10
C LEU A 11 -4.35 12.35 1.55
N GLY A 12 -5.67 12.51 1.69
CA GLY A 12 -6.64 11.62 1.07
C GLY A 12 -6.53 11.56 -0.45
N ALA A 13 -6.40 12.71 -1.13
CA ALA A 13 -6.21 12.77 -2.58
C ALA A 13 -4.88 12.12 -3.02
N THR A 14 -3.79 12.38 -2.28
CA THR A 14 -2.47 11.77 -2.53
C THR A 14 -2.53 10.26 -2.38
N VAL A 15 -3.09 9.74 -1.29
CA VAL A 15 -3.26 8.29 -1.08
C VAL A 15 -4.11 7.67 -2.18
N PHE A 16 -5.19 8.34 -2.60
CA PHE A 16 -6.04 7.86 -3.69
C PHE A 16 -5.31 7.80 -5.03
N HIS A 17 -4.39 8.74 -5.29
CA HIS A 17 -3.56 8.70 -6.47
C HIS A 17 -2.58 7.53 -6.42
N TYR A 18 -1.85 7.38 -5.31
CA TYR A 18 -0.89 6.28 -5.13
C TYR A 18 -1.54 4.90 -5.06
N SER A 19 -2.78 4.79 -4.59
CA SER A 19 -3.48 3.50 -4.49
C SER A 19 -3.65 2.84 -5.85
N ARG A 20 -3.78 3.62 -6.95
CA ARG A 20 -3.89 3.09 -8.31
C ARG A 20 -2.62 2.39 -8.80
N ALA A 21 -1.47 2.71 -8.21
CA ALA A 21 -0.20 2.07 -8.52
C ALA A 21 0.07 0.82 -7.66
N GLN A 22 -0.81 0.52 -6.68
CA GLN A 22 -0.67 -0.67 -5.84
C GLN A 22 -1.28 -1.91 -6.52
N PRO A 23 -0.81 -3.13 -6.19
CA PRO A 23 -1.36 -4.37 -6.76
C PRO A 23 -2.81 -4.61 -6.34
N PHE A 24 -3.19 -4.10 -5.16
CA PHE A 24 -4.53 -4.19 -4.58
C PHE A 24 -5.05 -2.78 -4.26
N PRO A 25 -5.50 -2.02 -5.28
CA PRO A 25 -5.86 -0.61 -5.13
C PRO A 25 -7.03 -0.38 -4.14
N GLU A 26 -7.83 -1.41 -3.87
CA GLU A 26 -9.00 -1.29 -2.99
C GLU A 26 -8.63 -1.08 -1.52
N LYS A 27 -7.44 -1.50 -1.08
CA LYS A 27 -7.01 -1.41 0.33
C LYS A 27 -6.72 0.04 0.72
N SER A 28 -5.74 0.64 0.07
CA SER A 28 -5.40 2.06 0.26
C SER A 28 -6.49 3.00 -0.25
N GLY A 29 -7.27 2.60 -1.26
CA GLY A 29 -8.43 3.38 -1.71
C GLY A 29 -9.48 3.59 -0.60
N LYS A 30 -9.74 2.56 0.24
CA LYS A 30 -10.63 2.71 1.40
C LYS A 30 -10.07 3.67 2.45
N PHE A 31 -8.75 3.63 2.67
CA PHE A 31 -8.09 4.56 3.58
C PHE A 31 -8.16 6.00 3.05
N ALA A 32 -7.89 6.23 1.76
CA ALA A 32 -8.07 7.53 1.12
C ALA A 32 -9.49 8.06 1.27
N PHE A 33 -10.50 7.20 1.04
CA PHE A 33 -11.90 7.57 1.21
C PHE A 33 -12.21 8.00 2.65
N LEU A 34 -11.73 7.26 3.65
CA LEU A 34 -11.87 7.63 5.07
C LEU A 34 -11.31 9.04 5.34
N LEU A 35 -10.12 9.35 4.80
CA LEU A 35 -9.47 10.65 4.97
C LEU A 35 -10.26 11.78 4.31
N ILE A 36 -10.74 11.57 3.08
CA ILE A 36 -11.54 12.56 2.35
C ILE A 36 -12.85 12.83 3.10
N VAL A 37 -13.57 11.78 3.52
CA VAL A 37 -14.80 11.91 4.31
C VAL A 37 -14.53 12.67 5.61
N THR A 38 -13.44 12.36 6.31
CA THR A 38 -13.06 13.08 7.53
C THR A 38 -12.78 14.56 7.25
N GLY A 39 -12.07 14.87 6.17
CA GLY A 39 -11.83 16.25 5.74
C GLY A 39 -13.13 17.01 5.40
N LEU A 40 -14.07 16.36 4.72
CA LEU A 40 -15.39 16.93 4.42
C LEU A 40 -16.22 17.18 5.69
N LEU A 41 -16.19 16.28 6.66
CA LEU A 41 -16.82 16.49 7.97
C LEU A 41 -16.21 17.69 8.70
N MET A 42 -14.89 17.89 8.60
CA MET A 42 -14.23 19.08 9.16
C MET A 42 -14.65 20.38 8.45
N ILE A 43 -14.94 20.36 7.15
CA ILE A 43 -15.50 21.53 6.44
C ILE A 43 -16.86 21.92 7.05
N ILE A 44 -17.73 20.93 7.28
CA ILE A 44 -19.04 21.16 7.89
C ILE A 44 -18.86 21.77 9.29
N SER A 45 -17.90 21.25 10.06
CA SER A 45 -17.56 21.76 11.40
C SER A 45 -17.09 23.22 11.41
N ILE A 46 -16.41 23.69 10.35
CA ILE A 46 -16.02 25.11 10.22
C ILE A 46 -17.25 26.03 10.10
N SER A 47 -18.33 25.54 9.48
CA SER A 47 -19.57 26.31 9.28
C SER A 47 -20.55 26.18 10.44
N ALA A 48 -20.19 25.47 11.51
CA ALA A 48 -21.08 25.22 12.63
C ALA A 48 -21.27 26.48 13.50
N PRO A 49 -22.47 26.69 14.08
CA PRO A 49 -22.76 27.85 14.94
C PRO A 49 -21.90 27.93 16.20
N ARG A 50 -21.36 26.78 16.65
CA ARG A 50 -20.47 26.69 17.81
C ARG A 50 -19.07 26.32 17.34
N PRO A 51 -18.03 27.03 17.79
CA PRO A 51 -16.66 26.70 17.42
C PRO A 51 -16.31 25.31 17.95
N THR A 52 -15.66 24.52 17.09
CA THR A 52 -15.14 23.21 17.47
C THR A 52 -13.87 23.38 18.31
N GLY A 53 -13.70 22.56 19.35
CA GLY A 53 -12.53 22.62 20.23
C GLY A 53 -11.23 22.41 19.47
N GLU A 54 -10.18 23.14 19.85
CA GLU A 54 -8.89 23.17 19.14
C GLU A 54 -8.19 21.80 19.12
N LEU A 55 -8.41 20.98 20.15
CA LEU A 55 -7.81 19.66 20.30
C LEU A 55 -8.54 18.57 19.51
N VAL A 56 -9.76 18.82 19.01
CA VAL A 56 -10.57 17.80 18.35
C VAL A 56 -9.89 17.29 17.08
N ALA A 57 -9.41 18.19 16.22
CA ALA A 57 -8.77 17.78 14.96
C ALA A 57 -7.41 17.05 15.16
N PRO A 58 -6.50 17.52 16.04
CA PRO A 58 -5.30 16.76 16.42
C PRO A 58 -5.61 15.38 17.01
N MET A 59 -6.65 15.25 17.84
CA MET A 59 -7.09 13.96 18.39
C MET A 59 -7.58 13.00 17.29
N VAL A 60 -8.41 13.49 16.38
CA VAL A 60 -8.92 12.70 15.25
C VAL A 60 -7.75 12.24 14.35
N ALA A 61 -6.80 13.13 14.04
CA ALA A 61 -5.60 12.77 13.29
C ALA A 61 -4.76 11.70 14.00
N THR A 62 -4.56 11.83 15.31
CA THR A 62 -3.81 10.87 16.12
C THR A 62 -4.47 9.50 16.14
N ILE A 63 -5.79 9.44 16.33
CA ILE A 63 -6.55 8.18 16.39
C ILE A 63 -6.56 7.49 15.03
N ILE A 64 -6.94 8.21 13.97
CA ILE A 64 -7.00 7.66 12.61
C ILE A 64 -5.61 7.25 12.15
N GLY A 65 -4.60 8.09 12.37
CA GLY A 65 -3.21 7.81 12.03
C GLY A 65 -2.67 6.59 12.78
N GLY A 66 -2.91 6.50 14.10
CA GLY A 66 -2.47 5.38 14.92
C GLY A 66 -3.07 4.04 14.48
N ILE A 67 -4.38 4.00 14.23
CA ILE A 67 -5.04 2.79 13.71
C ILE A 67 -4.49 2.45 12.31
N ALA A 68 -4.29 3.44 11.45
CA ALA A 68 -3.75 3.25 10.11
C ALA A 68 -2.32 2.72 10.12
N VAL A 69 -1.45 3.15 11.05
CA VAL A 69 -0.10 2.59 11.21
C VAL A 69 -0.15 1.10 11.54
N ILE A 70 -1.01 0.69 12.48
CA ILE A 70 -1.13 -0.71 12.89
C ILE A 70 -1.61 -1.56 11.71
N ILE A 71 -2.73 -1.16 11.09
CA ILE A 71 -3.32 -1.86 9.95
C ILE A 71 -2.34 -1.88 8.77
N GLY A 72 -1.77 -0.73 8.44
CA GLY A 72 -0.82 -0.58 7.35
C GLY A 72 0.43 -1.43 7.55
N THR A 73 0.94 -1.55 8.77
CA THR A 73 2.13 -2.39 9.05
C THR A 73 1.84 -3.87 8.84
N ILE A 74 0.63 -4.33 9.18
CA ILE A 74 0.17 -5.71 8.91
C ILE A 74 0.08 -5.94 7.40
N HIS A 75 -0.58 -5.03 6.67
CA HIS A 75 -0.70 -5.11 5.22
C HIS A 75 0.67 -5.09 4.52
N MET A 76 1.58 -4.25 4.99
CA MET A 76 2.93 -4.08 4.42
C MET A 76 3.86 -5.25 4.75
N SER A 77 3.90 -5.72 6.00
CA SER A 77 4.92 -6.66 6.47
C SER A 77 4.47 -8.12 6.46
N ILE A 78 3.17 -8.37 6.64
CA ILE A 78 2.63 -9.73 6.81
C ILE A 78 1.87 -10.14 5.55
N LEU A 79 0.81 -9.40 5.18
CA LEU A 79 -0.06 -9.76 4.06
C LEU A 79 0.61 -9.50 2.70
N ARG A 80 1.46 -8.47 2.66
CA ARG A 80 2.18 -7.99 1.47
C ARG A 80 1.22 -7.60 0.35
N ASP A 81 0.20 -6.83 0.67
CA ASP A 81 -0.85 -6.39 -0.28
C ASP A 81 -0.99 -4.86 -0.39
N ASP A 82 -0.44 -4.09 0.55
CA ASP A 82 -0.37 -2.63 0.48
C ASP A 82 0.85 -2.11 1.25
N VAL A 83 1.52 -1.08 0.73
CA VAL A 83 2.71 -0.48 1.38
C VAL A 83 2.55 1.00 1.73
N ILE A 84 1.43 1.62 1.38
CA ILE A 84 1.24 3.08 1.50
C ILE A 84 0.39 3.48 2.70
N ILE A 85 -0.50 2.62 3.20
CA ILE A 85 -1.34 2.94 4.38
C ILE A 85 -0.46 3.25 5.60
N ALA A 86 0.61 2.49 5.82
CA ALA A 86 1.49 2.65 6.97
C ALA A 86 2.19 4.03 7.00
N PRO A 87 2.95 4.46 5.96
CA PRO A 87 3.61 5.77 5.98
C PRO A 87 2.60 6.94 6.00
N PHE A 88 1.54 6.91 5.19
CA PHE A 88 0.58 8.02 5.20
C PHE A 88 -0.23 8.09 6.51
N GLY A 89 -0.51 6.95 7.13
CA GLY A 89 -1.09 6.89 8.48
C GLY A 89 -0.12 7.39 9.55
N GLY A 90 1.16 7.05 9.46
CA GLY A 90 2.18 7.46 10.41
C GLY A 90 2.52 8.95 10.31
N PHE A 91 2.53 9.53 9.11
CA PHE A 91 2.60 10.97 8.91
C PHE A 91 1.44 11.70 9.62
N LEU A 92 0.21 11.20 9.46
CA LEU A 92 -0.97 11.77 10.13
C LEU A 92 -0.88 11.63 11.66
N LEU A 93 -0.42 10.47 12.14
CA LEU A 93 -0.17 10.21 13.56
C LEU A 93 0.88 11.19 14.12
N CYS A 94 1.99 11.39 13.42
CA CYS A 94 3.06 12.29 13.85
C CYS A 94 2.56 13.73 13.99
N ILE A 95 1.88 14.25 12.96
CA ILE A 95 1.35 15.62 13.02
C ILE A 95 0.31 15.76 14.14
N GLY A 96 -0.61 14.80 14.27
CA GLY A 96 -1.62 14.78 15.33
C GLY A 96 -1.01 14.76 16.73
N ALA A 97 -0.14 13.78 16.99
CA ALA A 97 0.46 13.55 18.29
C ALA A 97 1.41 14.68 18.68
N ILE A 98 2.26 15.16 17.77
CA ILE A 98 3.16 16.29 18.03
C ILE A 98 2.35 17.55 18.33
N ASN A 99 1.25 17.80 17.62
CA ASN A 99 0.38 18.93 17.92
C ASN A 99 -0.19 18.84 19.35
N LEU A 100 -0.71 17.67 19.75
CA LEU A 100 -1.21 17.44 21.11
C LEU A 100 -0.12 17.65 22.18
N LEU A 101 1.08 17.12 21.96
CA LEU A 101 2.20 17.27 22.90
C LEU A 101 2.69 18.73 22.98
N SER A 102 2.73 19.43 21.85
CA SER A 102 3.18 20.82 21.79
C SER A 102 2.16 21.80 22.37
N SER A 103 0.86 21.49 22.29
CA SER A 103 -0.21 22.38 22.75
C SER A 103 -0.13 22.71 24.24
N ARG A 104 0.40 21.79 25.05
CA ARG A 104 0.57 21.96 26.50
C ARG A 104 2.01 22.31 26.91
N TRP A 105 2.89 22.59 25.95
CA TRP A 105 4.33 22.72 26.21
C TRP A 105 4.68 23.80 27.24
N VAL A 106 4.00 24.95 27.17
CA VAL A 106 4.23 26.10 28.08
C VAL A 106 3.77 25.81 29.50
N GLU A 107 2.71 25.03 29.65
CA GLU A 107 2.11 24.67 30.95
C GLU A 107 2.75 23.42 31.56
N ALA A 108 3.48 22.65 30.75
CA ALA A 108 4.07 21.37 31.14
C ALA A 108 5.29 21.57 32.05
N GLY A 109 5.40 20.71 33.07
CA GLY A 109 6.60 20.63 33.89
C GLY A 109 7.82 20.14 33.09
N GLN A 110 9.03 20.36 33.60
CA GLN A 110 10.28 19.96 32.93
C GLN A 110 10.29 18.47 32.56
N PHE A 111 9.76 17.60 33.43
CA PHE A 111 9.67 16.16 33.16
C PHE A 111 8.72 15.84 31.99
N GLU A 112 7.56 16.50 31.94
CA GLU A 112 6.58 16.32 30.87
C GLU A 112 7.10 16.84 29.53
N GLN A 113 7.85 17.94 29.53
CA GLN A 113 8.52 18.49 28.34
C GLN A 113 9.56 17.50 27.78
N ILE A 114 10.41 16.93 28.64
CA ILE A 114 11.41 15.93 28.24
C ILE A 114 10.72 14.68 27.69
N GLY A 115 9.69 14.18 28.39
CA GLY A 115 8.92 13.02 27.93
C GLY A 115 8.24 13.25 26.59
N SER A 116 7.62 14.42 26.41
CA SER A 116 6.98 14.83 25.16
C SER A 116 7.98 14.92 24.01
N PHE A 117 9.15 15.50 24.25
CA PHE A 117 10.21 15.57 23.25
C PHE A 117 10.75 14.19 22.86
N ALA A 118 11.01 13.32 23.85
CA ALA A 118 11.47 11.96 23.59
C ALA A 118 10.44 11.16 22.78
N PHE A 119 9.16 11.24 23.15
CA PHE A 119 8.09 10.54 22.45
C PHE A 119 7.89 11.06 21.02
N ALA A 120 7.89 12.39 20.83
CA ALA A 120 7.84 12.99 19.50
C ALA A 120 9.03 12.54 18.61
N SER A 121 10.24 12.47 19.18
CA SER A 121 11.43 12.02 18.47
C SER A 121 11.32 10.56 18.04
N ILE A 122 10.80 9.68 18.90
CA ILE A 122 10.56 8.27 18.57
C ILE A 122 9.52 8.15 17.45
N LEU A 123 8.41 8.89 17.53
CA LEU A 123 7.39 8.88 16.48
C LEU A 123 7.97 9.26 15.11
N VAL A 124 8.75 10.35 15.05
CA VAL A 124 9.39 10.80 13.81
C VAL A 124 10.38 9.75 13.28
N MET A 125 11.17 9.13 14.15
CA MET A 125 12.12 8.09 13.74
C MET A 125 11.41 6.85 13.19
N LEU A 126 10.32 6.42 13.82
CA LEU A 126 9.48 5.32 13.32
C LEU A 126 8.83 5.67 11.99
N GLU A 127 8.35 6.92 11.83
CA GLU A 127 7.75 7.38 10.58
C GLU A 127 8.77 7.40 9.44
N ILE A 128 10.01 7.84 9.68
CA ILE A 128 11.08 7.77 8.69
C ILE A 128 11.28 6.33 8.24
N TYR A 129 11.32 5.36 9.17
CA TYR A 129 11.42 3.94 8.83
C TYR A 129 10.25 3.46 7.95
N LEU A 130 9.01 3.83 8.30
CA LEU A 130 7.82 3.46 7.52
C LEU A 130 7.84 4.10 6.13
N ALA A 131 8.26 5.35 6.00
CA ALA A 131 8.40 6.04 4.72
C ALA A 131 9.44 5.34 3.83
N PHE A 132 10.60 4.97 4.36
CA PHE A 132 11.60 4.22 3.60
C PHE A 132 11.07 2.85 3.18
N LYS A 133 10.51 2.07 4.11
CA LYS A 133 10.01 0.73 3.81
C LYS A 133 8.84 0.74 2.83
N GLY A 134 7.92 1.69 2.99
CA GLY A 134 6.70 1.76 2.19
C GLY A 134 6.87 2.44 0.84
N LEU A 135 7.55 3.59 0.81
CA LEU A 135 7.62 4.45 -0.38
C LEU A 135 8.91 4.28 -1.19
N VAL A 136 10.03 3.93 -0.54
CA VAL A 136 11.33 3.79 -1.22
C VAL A 136 11.60 2.35 -1.62
N VAL A 137 11.50 1.40 -0.68
CA VAL A 137 11.62 -0.03 -1.00
C VAL A 137 10.43 -0.50 -1.83
N GLY A 138 9.24 -0.01 -1.51
CA GLY A 138 8.05 -0.21 -2.32
C GLY A 138 7.48 -1.61 -2.22
N ILE A 139 6.78 -2.01 -3.28
CA ILE A 139 5.98 -3.23 -3.34
C ILE A 139 6.88 -4.43 -3.70
N GLN A 140 6.73 -5.53 -2.98
CA GLN A 140 7.45 -6.77 -3.26
C GLN A 140 6.88 -7.51 -4.48
N GLY A 141 7.74 -8.18 -5.26
CA GLY A 141 7.35 -8.93 -6.46
C GLY A 141 6.25 -9.97 -6.21
N ILE A 142 6.27 -10.62 -5.03
CA ILE A 142 5.23 -11.58 -4.64
C ILE A 142 3.82 -10.98 -4.58
N SER A 143 3.69 -9.68 -4.25
CA SER A 143 2.40 -8.99 -4.20
C SER A 143 1.79 -8.84 -5.59
N TRP A 144 2.64 -8.46 -6.55
CA TRP A 144 2.28 -8.37 -7.96
C TRP A 144 1.91 -9.74 -8.55
N SER A 145 2.66 -10.80 -8.21
CA SER A 145 2.35 -12.17 -8.65
C SER A 145 1.00 -12.66 -8.09
N LYS A 146 0.72 -12.43 -6.79
CA LYS A 146 -0.60 -12.72 -6.18
C LYS A 146 -1.74 -11.96 -6.88
N SER A 147 -1.51 -10.69 -7.19
CA SER A 147 -2.52 -9.89 -7.88
C SER A 147 -2.72 -10.33 -9.33
N GLY A 148 -1.66 -10.72 -10.04
CA GLY A 148 -1.74 -11.32 -11.37
C GLY A 148 -2.59 -12.58 -11.39
N LEU A 149 -2.38 -13.49 -10.45
CA LEU A 149 -3.21 -14.69 -10.30
C LEU A 149 -4.69 -14.35 -10.07
N ARG A 150 -4.97 -13.35 -9.23
CA ARG A 150 -6.34 -12.86 -9.02
C ARG A 150 -6.97 -12.32 -10.32
N GLN A 151 -6.20 -11.69 -11.21
CA GLN A 151 -6.71 -11.21 -12.49
C GLN A 151 -7.00 -12.33 -13.49
N ILE A 152 -6.19 -13.41 -13.49
CA ILE A 152 -6.50 -14.61 -14.28
C ILE A 152 -7.86 -15.17 -13.84
N HIS A 153 -8.09 -15.34 -12.53
CA HIS A 153 -9.37 -15.83 -12.01
C HIS A 153 -10.56 -14.90 -12.32
N ARG A 154 -10.30 -13.63 -12.64
CA ARG A 154 -11.32 -12.66 -13.06
C ARG A 154 -11.53 -12.61 -14.57
N GLY A 155 -10.72 -13.33 -15.34
CA GLY A 155 -10.71 -13.28 -16.79
C GLY A 155 -10.14 -12.02 -17.41
N ILE A 156 -9.39 -11.24 -16.64
CA ILE A 156 -8.79 -9.99 -17.13
C ILE A 156 -7.32 -10.26 -17.42
N LEU A 157 -7.03 -10.73 -18.62
CA LEU A 157 -5.65 -11.06 -19.04
C LEU A 157 -4.90 -9.83 -19.55
N LEU A 158 -5.58 -8.98 -20.32
CA LEU A 158 -5.02 -7.83 -21.04
C LEU A 158 -5.36 -6.48 -20.38
N GLY A 159 -4.62 -5.44 -20.75
CA GLY A 159 -4.80 -4.06 -20.28
C GLY A 159 -3.97 -3.70 -19.04
N ASP A 160 -3.98 -2.42 -18.65
CA ASP A 160 -3.10 -1.88 -17.59
C ASP A 160 -3.30 -2.53 -16.21
N SER A 161 -4.47 -3.14 -15.98
CA SER A 161 -4.83 -3.88 -14.77
C SER A 161 -5.00 -5.39 -15.03
N GLY A 162 -4.53 -5.87 -16.18
CA GLY A 162 -4.60 -7.27 -16.57
C GLY A 162 -3.51 -8.12 -15.93
N ALA A 163 -3.71 -9.44 -15.98
CA ALA A 163 -2.78 -10.42 -15.42
C ALA A 163 -1.35 -10.25 -15.96
N ILE A 164 -1.21 -10.01 -17.27
CA ILE A 164 0.12 -9.84 -17.90
C ILE A 164 0.89 -8.70 -17.26
N THR A 165 0.30 -7.50 -17.20
CA THR A 165 0.95 -6.32 -16.61
C THR A 165 1.32 -6.53 -15.14
N HIS A 166 0.56 -7.33 -14.41
CA HIS A 166 0.86 -7.65 -13.02
C HIS A 166 2.05 -8.61 -12.90
N PHE A 167 2.12 -9.66 -13.72
CA PHE A 167 3.30 -10.55 -13.74
C PHE A 167 4.56 -9.89 -14.31
N GLU A 168 4.42 -8.91 -15.20
CA GLU A 168 5.55 -8.10 -15.67
C GLU A 168 6.11 -7.14 -14.61
N LYS A 169 5.37 -6.91 -13.52
CA LYS A 169 5.81 -6.08 -12.38
C LYS A 169 6.32 -6.92 -11.20
N SER A 170 6.21 -8.25 -11.24
CA SER A 170 6.53 -9.12 -10.11
C SER A 170 8.00 -9.53 -10.00
N TRP A 171 8.90 -8.87 -10.72
CA TRP A 171 10.31 -9.19 -10.67
C TRP A 171 10.91 -8.93 -9.28
N ASP A 172 11.72 -9.88 -8.81
CA ASP A 172 12.39 -9.86 -7.52
C ASP A 172 13.87 -10.22 -7.70
N MET A 173 14.76 -9.35 -7.21
CA MET A 173 16.21 -9.53 -7.34
C MET A 173 16.77 -10.54 -6.32
N GLU A 174 16.13 -10.68 -5.17
CA GLU A 174 16.57 -11.57 -4.09
C GLU A 174 15.99 -12.97 -4.27
N ASN A 175 14.73 -13.04 -4.70
CA ASN A 175 13.95 -14.26 -4.79
C ASN A 175 13.73 -14.67 -6.26
N GLN A 176 14.74 -15.29 -6.88
CA GLN A 176 14.66 -15.72 -8.28
C GLN A 176 13.49 -16.68 -8.58
N TRP A 177 13.01 -17.42 -7.57
CA TRP A 177 11.84 -18.29 -7.70
C TRP A 177 10.56 -17.51 -8.07
N ILE A 178 10.42 -16.25 -7.63
CA ILE A 178 9.29 -15.39 -8.02
C ILE A 178 9.36 -15.07 -9.51
N ASN A 179 10.57 -14.83 -10.03
CA ASN A 179 10.78 -14.57 -11.46
C ASN A 179 10.43 -15.81 -12.29
N ALA A 180 10.81 -17.00 -11.83
CA ALA A 180 10.46 -18.26 -12.49
C ALA A 180 8.94 -18.47 -12.52
N MET A 181 8.25 -18.25 -11.39
CA MET A 181 6.78 -18.32 -11.32
C MET A 181 6.09 -17.29 -12.23
N SER A 182 6.65 -16.09 -12.34
CA SER A 182 6.10 -15.01 -13.18
C SER A 182 6.29 -15.31 -14.66
N HIS A 183 7.46 -15.83 -15.06
CA HIS A 183 7.72 -16.25 -16.44
C HIS A 183 6.93 -17.49 -16.86
N SER A 184 6.73 -18.46 -15.96
CA SER A 184 5.84 -19.60 -16.25
C SER A 184 4.39 -19.14 -16.43
N ALA A 185 3.90 -18.24 -15.58
CA ALA A 185 2.57 -17.66 -15.72
C ALA A 185 2.40 -16.91 -17.05
N LEU A 186 3.35 -16.05 -17.41
CA LEU A 186 3.32 -15.31 -18.67
C LEU A 186 3.36 -16.24 -19.89
N SER A 187 4.22 -17.26 -19.87
CA SER A 187 4.29 -18.27 -20.93
C SER A 187 2.94 -18.97 -21.14
N LEU A 188 2.28 -19.40 -20.06
CA LEU A 188 0.95 -20.02 -20.12
C LEU A 188 -0.13 -19.07 -20.64
N ILE A 189 -0.13 -17.81 -20.20
CA ILE A 189 -1.09 -16.81 -20.68
C ILE A 189 -0.89 -16.54 -22.19
N TYR A 190 0.34 -16.34 -22.64
CA TYR A 190 0.61 -16.08 -24.06
C TYR A 190 0.32 -17.28 -24.95
N ARG A 191 0.57 -18.50 -24.45
CA ARG A 191 0.13 -19.74 -25.12
C ARG A 191 -1.39 -19.76 -25.30
N HIS A 192 -2.14 -19.45 -24.26
CA HIS A 192 -3.61 -19.38 -24.32
C HIS A 192 -4.10 -18.30 -25.30
N LEU A 193 -3.36 -17.20 -25.44
CA LEU A 193 -3.64 -16.14 -26.40
C LEU A 193 -3.14 -16.43 -27.84
N ASN A 194 -2.50 -17.58 -28.09
CA ASN A 194 -1.85 -17.94 -29.35
C ASN A 194 -0.75 -16.94 -29.81
N ASP A 195 -0.02 -16.37 -28.86
CA ASP A 195 1.16 -15.53 -29.14
C ASP A 195 2.46 -16.33 -28.91
N ASP A 196 2.83 -17.11 -29.93
CA ASP A 196 4.04 -17.95 -29.91
C ASP A 196 5.33 -17.14 -29.69
N GLY A 197 5.33 -15.87 -30.10
CA GLY A 197 6.49 -14.99 -29.99
C GLY A 197 6.81 -14.64 -28.55
N MET A 198 5.79 -14.14 -27.83
CA MET A 198 5.93 -13.80 -26.41
C MET A 198 5.99 -15.03 -25.51
N GLU A 199 5.26 -16.11 -25.86
CA GLU A 199 5.40 -17.39 -25.17
C GLU A 199 6.86 -17.85 -25.19
N LYS A 200 7.46 -17.95 -26.39
CA LYS A 200 8.83 -18.43 -26.54
C LYS A 200 9.84 -17.56 -25.78
N LYS A 201 9.64 -16.23 -25.79
CA LYS A 201 10.48 -15.30 -25.04
C LYS A 201 10.46 -15.63 -23.53
N HIS A 202 9.28 -15.80 -22.95
CA HIS A 202 9.17 -16.10 -21.52
C HIS A 202 9.60 -17.53 -21.17
N THR A 203 9.41 -18.49 -22.07
CA THR A 203 9.95 -19.85 -21.91
C THR A 203 11.48 -19.82 -21.88
N ILE A 204 12.15 -19.05 -22.75
CA ILE A 204 13.62 -18.92 -22.74
C ILE A 204 14.12 -18.32 -21.42
N GLU A 205 13.46 -17.27 -20.91
CA GLU A 205 13.84 -16.69 -19.62
C GLU A 205 13.58 -17.66 -18.46
N LEU A 206 12.50 -18.44 -18.51
CA LEU A 206 12.24 -19.50 -17.53
C LEU A 206 13.34 -20.57 -17.53
N GLU A 207 13.79 -21.02 -18.71
CA GLU A 207 14.90 -21.98 -18.82
C GLU A 207 16.18 -21.48 -18.15
N LYS A 208 16.49 -20.17 -18.25
CA LYS A 208 17.64 -19.57 -17.54
C LYS A 208 17.49 -19.61 -16.02
N LEU A 209 16.26 -19.67 -15.50
CA LEU A 209 15.95 -19.72 -14.08
C LEU A 209 15.79 -21.15 -13.53
N GLY A 210 16.10 -22.16 -14.34
CA GLY A 210 15.98 -23.58 -13.97
C GLY A 210 14.83 -24.32 -14.65
N GLY A 211 14.15 -23.69 -15.61
CA GLY A 211 13.13 -24.30 -16.45
C GLY A 211 11.84 -24.64 -15.70
N TRP A 212 10.94 -25.37 -16.36
CA TRP A 212 9.65 -25.76 -15.78
C TRP A 212 9.76 -26.59 -14.50
N GLN A 213 10.86 -27.32 -14.32
CA GLN A 213 11.12 -28.14 -13.13
C GLN A 213 11.40 -27.29 -11.87
N SER A 214 11.79 -26.03 -12.04
CA SER A 214 12.02 -25.09 -10.93
C SER A 214 10.73 -24.52 -10.34
N VAL A 215 9.60 -24.71 -11.04
CA VAL A 215 8.29 -24.19 -10.65
C VAL A 215 7.44 -25.33 -10.13
N ASP A 216 6.75 -25.08 -9.02
CA ASP A 216 5.87 -26.08 -8.42
C ASP A 216 4.70 -26.44 -9.36
N GLU A 217 4.42 -27.74 -9.51
CA GLU A 217 3.36 -28.24 -10.40
C GLU A 217 1.97 -27.70 -10.01
N SER A 218 1.72 -27.46 -8.72
CA SER A 218 0.45 -26.88 -8.25
C SER A 218 0.24 -25.46 -8.78
N TRP A 219 1.31 -24.67 -8.94
CA TRP A 219 1.23 -23.34 -9.52
C TRP A 219 0.82 -23.40 -10.99
N ILE A 220 1.48 -24.26 -11.77
CA ILE A 220 1.21 -24.46 -13.20
C ILE A 220 -0.24 -24.88 -13.39
N LYS A 221 -0.68 -25.93 -12.68
CA LYS A 221 -2.07 -26.42 -12.73
C LYS A 221 -3.09 -25.37 -12.33
N THR A 222 -2.79 -24.55 -11.33
CA THR A 222 -3.71 -23.49 -10.89
C THR A 222 -3.93 -22.47 -12.01
N ILE A 223 -2.87 -22.11 -12.74
CA ILE A 223 -2.96 -21.17 -13.86
C ILE A 223 -3.67 -21.80 -15.05
N GLU A 224 -3.29 -23.01 -15.45
CA GLU A 224 -3.91 -23.72 -16.57
C GLU A 224 -5.42 -23.89 -16.34
N ASN A 225 -5.82 -24.39 -15.17
CA ASN A 225 -7.24 -24.54 -14.82
C ASN A 225 -7.98 -23.20 -14.86
N ALA A 226 -7.35 -22.11 -14.40
CA ALA A 226 -7.97 -20.79 -14.42
C ALA A 226 -8.08 -20.22 -15.85
N LEU A 227 -7.17 -20.58 -16.75
CA LEU A 227 -7.21 -20.19 -18.17
C LEU A 227 -8.18 -21.04 -18.98
N GLU A 228 -8.36 -22.33 -18.67
CA GLU A 228 -9.32 -23.20 -19.36
C GLU A 228 -10.79 -22.78 -19.16
N ILE A 229 -11.06 -22.04 -18.08
CA ILE A 229 -12.41 -21.55 -17.75
C ILE A 229 -12.76 -20.26 -18.55
N LEU A 230 -11.78 -19.65 -19.22
CA LEU A 230 -11.92 -18.40 -19.99
C LEU A 230 -12.21 -18.64 -21.47
#